data_AF-A0A4Q6C0Z6-F1
#
_entry.id   AF-A0A4Q6C0Z6-F1
#
_cell.length_a   1.000
_cell.length_b   1.000
_cell.length_c   1.000
_cell.angle_alpha   90.00
_cell.angle_beta   90.00
_cell.angle_gamma   90.00
#
_symmetry.space_group_name_H-M   'P 1'
#
loop_
_entity.id
_entity.type
_entity.pdbx_description
1 polymer ?
#
loop_
_entity_poly.entity_id
_entity_poly.type
_entity_poly.pdbx_seq_one_letter_code
_entity_poly.pdbx_strand_id
1 'polypeptide(L)'
;MTIRTAMNSRLEFSPSMDVPSFLTEGFQKRLVSLTEMFQPARADLLQKRMDRFRVARLNNGYSWEVKPESERVRAALWTITERADEHLKTPEEFVDFEDGLSPLWQNRAQASVNLDRSISWFRPRGIHMDEKSMLLDGRPMPAAWVDLIIWLESRREIKGNFGIRIPKLETALEARFWSDVLFYLEDLYQIPRASIRVALEIETVFGAIECEEMIFELKDRVTWVTFDPFDYAFHWIKILGHQTSGLLPPLESERLAQWLGPVLTFIQNRAEKRGVHFLSSDHALRANEAPFVSAPDFTPPTQLDIESRLQRCIGFLAQWLGGEVTYPLAQFELERCQLWQWVRFQVALDSGERLSVSSYLKLRHSVTDRELESTARLFDSFILNSNITEYSAPAALNYMESSLR
;
A
#
# COMPACT_ATOMS: atom_id res chain seq x y z
N MET A 1 -22.02 2.56 -20.68
CA MET A 1 -21.63 1.86 -21.93
C MET A 1 -21.46 0.38 -21.62
N THR A 2 -21.87 -0.54 -22.49
CA THR A 2 -21.81 -1.98 -22.25
C THR A 2 -21.19 -2.66 -23.47
N ILE A 3 -20.14 -3.45 -23.26
CA ILE A 3 -19.50 -4.24 -24.33
C ILE A 3 -19.53 -5.72 -23.93
N ARG A 4 -19.96 -6.57 -24.87
CA ARG A 4 -19.89 -8.03 -24.74
C ARG A 4 -18.57 -8.51 -25.31
N THR A 5 -17.78 -9.22 -24.50
CA THR A 5 -16.53 -9.82 -24.95
C THR A 5 -16.75 -11.19 -25.61
N ALA A 6 -15.71 -11.73 -26.23
CA ALA A 6 -15.75 -13.05 -26.89
C ALA A 6 -16.08 -14.21 -25.92
N MET A 7 -15.96 -14.01 -24.60
CA MET A 7 -16.29 -14.99 -23.56
C MET A 7 -17.63 -14.72 -22.83
N ASN A 8 -18.52 -13.89 -23.40
CA ASN A 8 -19.78 -13.42 -22.79
C ASN A 8 -19.64 -12.48 -21.57
N SER A 9 -18.42 -12.20 -21.10
CA SER A 9 -18.17 -11.27 -19.99
C SER A 9 -18.53 -9.83 -20.40
N ARG A 10 -19.20 -9.11 -19.50
CA ARG A 10 -19.76 -7.77 -19.72
C ARG A 10 -18.97 -6.72 -18.93
N LEU A 11 -18.24 -5.86 -19.64
CA LEU A 11 -17.61 -4.70 -19.04
C LEU A 11 -18.60 -3.52 -19.02
N GLU A 12 -18.81 -2.96 -17.83
CA GLU A 12 -19.67 -1.82 -17.56
C GLU A 12 -18.85 -0.69 -16.91
N PHE A 13 -19.31 0.53 -17.10
CA PHE A 13 -18.70 1.73 -16.54
C PHE A 13 -19.72 2.45 -15.68
N SER A 14 -19.27 3.05 -14.58
CA SER A 14 -20.13 3.88 -13.72
C SER A 14 -20.86 4.95 -14.56
N PRO A 15 -22.15 5.23 -14.30
CA PRO A 15 -22.90 6.26 -15.03
C PRO A 15 -22.28 7.65 -14.96
N SER A 16 -21.52 7.95 -13.90
CA SER A 16 -20.83 9.22 -13.69
C SER A 16 -19.44 9.28 -14.33
N MET A 17 -19.03 8.24 -15.05
CA MET A 17 -17.72 8.17 -15.68
C MET A 17 -17.74 8.85 -17.05
N ASP A 18 -16.96 9.94 -17.21
CA ASP A 18 -16.50 10.37 -18.53
C ASP A 18 -15.55 9.31 -19.09
N VAL A 19 -15.94 8.67 -20.19
CA VAL A 19 -15.18 7.58 -20.83
C VAL A 19 -13.95 8.17 -21.52
N PRO A 20 -12.73 7.96 -21.01
CA PRO A 20 -11.56 8.56 -21.61
C PRO A 20 -11.17 7.90 -22.93
N SER A 21 -10.45 8.64 -23.78
CA SER A 21 -10.03 8.16 -25.11
C SER A 21 -9.10 6.94 -25.08
N PHE A 22 -8.41 6.68 -23.96
CA PHE A 22 -7.54 5.51 -23.81
C PHE A 22 -8.31 4.19 -23.65
N LEU A 23 -9.62 4.22 -23.32
CA LEU A 23 -10.47 3.03 -23.15
C LEU A 23 -10.89 2.40 -24.49
N THR A 24 -9.93 2.17 -25.38
CA THR A 24 -10.13 1.52 -26.68
C THR A 24 -10.64 0.08 -26.53
N GLU A 25 -11.19 -0.51 -27.59
CA GLU A 25 -11.60 -1.93 -27.58
C GLU A 25 -10.41 -2.86 -27.24
N GLY A 26 -9.20 -2.52 -27.70
CA GLY A 26 -7.98 -3.26 -27.38
C GLY A 26 -7.62 -3.19 -25.89
N PHE A 27 -7.72 -2.01 -25.28
CA PHE A 27 -7.56 -1.83 -23.83
C PHE A 27 -8.52 -2.72 -23.05
N GLN A 28 -9.80 -2.67 -23.41
CA GLN A 28 -10.85 -3.40 -22.70
C GLN A 28 -10.66 -4.92 -22.81
N LYS A 29 -10.29 -5.43 -24.00
CA LYS A 29 -9.99 -6.86 -24.20
C LYS A 29 -8.82 -7.34 -23.34
N ARG A 30 -7.72 -6.57 -23.29
CA ARG A 30 -6.55 -6.91 -22.47
C ARG A 30 -6.89 -6.90 -20.99
N LEU A 31 -7.65 -5.90 -20.56
CA LEU A 31 -8.07 -5.76 -19.17
C LEU A 31 -8.98 -6.92 -18.73
N VAL A 32 -9.95 -7.33 -19.55
CA VAL A 32 -10.80 -8.50 -19.27
C VAL A 32 -9.97 -9.77 -19.23
N SER A 33 -9.09 -9.99 -20.21
CA SER A 33 -8.27 -11.20 -20.26
C SER A 33 -7.33 -11.34 -19.05
N LEU A 34 -6.71 -10.24 -18.62
CA LEU A 34 -5.89 -10.21 -17.40
C LEU A 34 -6.73 -10.53 -16.16
N THR A 35 -7.93 -9.96 -16.08
CA THR A 35 -8.83 -10.18 -14.93
C THR A 35 -9.30 -11.63 -14.85
N GLU A 36 -9.76 -12.21 -15.96
CA GLU A 36 -10.20 -13.61 -16.01
C GLU A 36 -9.08 -14.57 -15.63
N MET A 37 -7.84 -14.28 -16.05
CA MET A 37 -6.68 -15.11 -15.74
C MET A 37 -6.30 -15.07 -14.25
N PHE A 38 -6.28 -13.90 -13.62
CA PHE A 38 -5.67 -13.73 -12.30
C PHE A 38 -6.63 -13.45 -11.15
N GLN A 39 -7.91 -13.13 -11.42
CA GLN A 39 -8.88 -12.84 -10.35
C GLN A 39 -9.07 -14.00 -9.36
N PRO A 40 -9.13 -15.30 -9.77
CA PRO A 40 -9.25 -16.39 -8.82
C PRO A 40 -8.06 -16.47 -7.85
N ALA A 41 -6.84 -16.36 -8.36
CA ALA A 41 -5.62 -16.39 -7.55
C ALA A 41 -5.50 -15.14 -6.66
N ARG A 42 -5.86 -13.95 -7.16
CA ARG A 42 -5.96 -12.73 -6.36
C ARG A 42 -6.92 -12.92 -5.18
N ALA A 43 -8.11 -13.45 -5.43
CA ALA A 43 -9.11 -13.66 -4.38
C ALA A 43 -8.62 -14.65 -3.30
N ASP A 44 -7.96 -15.73 -3.70
CA ASP A 44 -7.35 -16.69 -2.77
C ASP A 44 -6.24 -16.05 -1.90
N LEU A 45 -5.37 -15.22 -2.49
CA LEU A 45 -4.34 -14.49 -1.74
C LEU A 45 -4.93 -13.50 -0.74
N LEU A 46 -5.95 -12.73 -1.15
CA LEU A 46 -6.63 -11.80 -0.25
C LEU A 46 -7.36 -12.53 0.89
N GLN A 47 -7.96 -13.70 0.61
CA GLN A 47 -8.55 -14.54 1.64
C GLN A 47 -7.49 -15.05 2.64
N LYS A 48 -6.31 -15.47 2.15
CA LYS A 48 -5.18 -15.88 2.99
C LYS A 48 -4.66 -14.73 3.86
N ARG A 49 -4.63 -13.50 3.38
CA ARG A 49 -4.32 -12.31 4.21
C ARG A 49 -5.32 -12.21 5.35
N MET A 50 -6.61 -12.23 5.05
CA MET A 50 -7.67 -12.14 6.07
C MET A 50 -7.56 -13.25 7.13
N ASP A 51 -7.29 -14.47 6.70
CA ASP A 51 -7.12 -15.61 7.61
C ASP A 51 -5.87 -15.44 8.50
N ARG A 52 -4.76 -14.93 7.94
CA ARG A 52 -3.54 -14.61 8.69
C ARG A 52 -3.79 -13.55 9.76
N PHE A 53 -4.50 -12.46 9.41
CA PHE A 53 -4.91 -11.44 10.38
C PHE A 53 -5.83 -12.01 11.46
N ARG A 54 -6.79 -12.87 11.09
CA ARG A 54 -7.69 -13.54 12.04
C ARG A 54 -6.89 -14.38 13.05
N VAL A 55 -5.95 -15.19 12.57
CA VAL A 55 -5.10 -16.02 13.42
C VAL A 55 -4.21 -15.18 14.33
N ALA A 56 -3.59 -14.11 13.81
CA ALA A 56 -2.79 -13.19 14.60
C ALA A 56 -3.58 -12.54 15.75
N ARG A 57 -4.86 -12.21 15.50
CA ARG A 57 -5.78 -11.69 16.52
C ARG A 57 -6.19 -12.75 17.55
N LEU A 58 -6.49 -13.97 17.12
CA LEU A 58 -6.95 -15.04 18.01
C LEU A 58 -5.84 -15.57 18.94
N ASN A 59 -4.60 -15.62 18.45
CA ASN A 59 -3.48 -16.19 19.21
C ASN A 59 -2.86 -15.21 20.22
N ASN A 60 -3.46 -14.03 20.39
CA ASN A 60 -2.95 -12.95 21.23
C ASN A 60 -1.48 -12.60 20.91
N GLY A 61 -1.11 -12.71 19.63
CA GLY A 61 0.26 -12.63 19.15
C GLY A 61 0.45 -13.40 17.85
N TYR A 62 1.55 -13.12 17.16
CA TYR A 62 1.97 -13.84 15.96
C TYR A 62 3.36 -14.42 16.21
N SER A 63 3.65 -15.63 15.73
CA SER A 63 5.03 -16.10 15.69
C SER A 63 5.73 -15.34 14.57
N TRP A 64 6.60 -14.41 14.95
CA TRP A 64 7.42 -13.62 14.03
C TRP A 64 8.59 -14.43 13.46
N GLU A 65 8.65 -15.72 13.75
CA GLU A 65 9.70 -16.60 13.25
C GLU A 65 9.63 -16.71 11.73
N VAL A 66 10.81 -16.65 11.12
CA VAL A 66 10.93 -16.93 9.70
C VAL A 66 10.60 -18.39 9.48
N LYS A 67 9.72 -18.64 8.51
CA LYS A 67 9.24 -19.97 8.13
C LYS A 67 10.40 -20.97 7.92
N PRO A 68 10.44 -22.09 8.65
CA PRO A 68 11.44 -23.14 8.43
C PRO A 68 11.38 -23.72 7.01
N GLU A 69 10.19 -23.80 6.42
CA GLU A 69 9.99 -24.35 5.07
C GLU A 69 10.72 -23.58 3.97
N SER A 70 11.06 -22.31 4.21
CA SER A 70 11.83 -21.47 3.29
C SER A 70 13.31 -21.34 3.66
N GLU A 71 13.80 -22.07 4.66
CA GLU A 71 15.23 -22.06 5.04
C GLU A 71 16.14 -22.39 3.86
N ARG A 72 15.70 -23.31 2.99
CA ARG A 72 16.43 -23.66 1.75
C ARG A 72 16.69 -22.44 0.86
N VAL A 73 15.78 -21.46 0.82
CA VAL A 73 15.95 -20.22 0.06
C VAL A 73 17.01 -19.35 0.73
N ARG A 74 16.93 -19.18 2.04
CA ARG A 74 17.83 -18.30 2.80
C ARG A 74 19.26 -18.85 2.92
N ALA A 75 19.41 -20.17 3.04
CA ALA A 75 20.70 -20.83 3.19
C ALA A 75 21.42 -21.07 1.85
N ALA A 76 20.68 -21.15 0.74
CA ALA A 76 21.28 -21.37 -0.58
C ALA A 76 22.10 -20.16 -1.08
N LEU A 77 23.15 -20.46 -1.82
CA LEU A 77 23.93 -19.49 -2.59
C LEU A 77 23.20 -19.18 -3.90
N TRP A 78 22.66 -17.96 -4.00
CA TRP A 78 22.03 -17.43 -5.20
C TRP A 78 21.99 -15.91 -5.12
N THR A 79 21.96 -15.27 -6.28
CA THR A 79 21.75 -13.83 -6.47
C THR A 79 20.69 -13.64 -7.54
N ILE A 80 20.20 -12.41 -7.70
CA ILE A 80 19.36 -12.05 -8.83
C ILE A 80 20.10 -12.24 -10.15
N THR A 81 19.33 -12.32 -11.23
CA THR A 81 19.89 -12.39 -12.59
C THR A 81 20.35 -10.99 -13.02
N GLU A 82 21.66 -10.74 -13.01
CA GLU A 82 22.24 -9.53 -13.61
C GLU A 82 22.03 -9.54 -15.13
N ARG A 83 21.52 -8.44 -15.71
CA ARG A 83 21.53 -8.23 -17.17
C ARG A 83 22.43 -7.05 -17.51
N ALA A 84 23.34 -7.27 -18.47
CA ALA A 84 24.35 -6.32 -18.93
C ALA A 84 23.81 -5.03 -19.57
N ASP A 85 22.49 -4.93 -19.77
CA ASP A 85 21.84 -3.87 -20.55
C ASP A 85 21.11 -2.81 -19.67
N GLU A 86 21.25 -2.86 -18.34
CA GLU A 86 20.45 -2.04 -17.43
C GLU A 86 21.11 -0.73 -17.00
N HIS A 87 20.77 0.36 -17.70
CA HIS A 87 20.85 1.71 -17.15
C HIS A 87 19.43 2.23 -16.85
N LEU A 88 18.64 1.44 -16.13
CA LEU A 88 17.40 1.97 -15.58
C LEU A 88 17.76 2.96 -14.47
N LYS A 89 17.15 4.15 -14.47
CA LYS A 89 17.34 5.14 -13.41
C LYS A 89 16.95 4.54 -12.05
N THR A 90 17.42 5.14 -10.95
CA THR A 90 16.94 4.80 -9.61
C THR A 90 15.40 4.97 -9.52
N PRO A 91 14.69 4.15 -8.73
CA PRO A 91 13.23 4.25 -8.58
C PRO A 91 12.78 5.43 -7.70
N GLU A 92 13.64 6.41 -7.43
CA GLU A 92 13.29 7.63 -6.68
C GLU A 92 12.24 8.46 -7.41
N GLU A 93 12.37 8.58 -8.74
CA GLU A 93 11.39 9.23 -9.60
C GLU A 93 10.48 8.18 -10.24
N PHE A 94 9.19 8.25 -9.94
CA PHE A 94 8.18 7.33 -10.44
C PHE A 94 6.82 8.01 -10.57
N VAL A 95 6.00 7.51 -11.48
CA VAL A 95 4.59 7.90 -11.55
C VAL A 95 3.81 7.08 -10.52
N ASP A 96 3.10 7.75 -9.62
CA ASP A 96 2.41 7.11 -8.51
C ASP A 96 0.89 7.11 -8.68
N PHE A 97 0.31 5.92 -8.88
CA PHE A 97 -1.13 5.71 -8.99
C PHE A 97 -1.74 5.18 -7.68
N GLU A 98 -0.90 4.97 -6.67
CA GLU A 98 -1.25 4.45 -5.36
C GLU A 98 -1.40 5.62 -4.36
N ASP A 99 -0.57 5.74 -3.32
CA ASP A 99 -0.70 6.78 -2.29
C ASP A 99 -0.57 8.22 -2.82
N GLY A 100 0.14 8.41 -3.93
CA GLY A 100 0.31 9.71 -4.60
C GLY A 100 -0.89 10.21 -5.38
N LEU A 101 -2.00 9.45 -5.44
CA LEU A 101 -3.21 9.85 -6.14
C LEU A 101 -4.46 9.64 -5.28
N SER A 102 -5.30 10.66 -5.20
CA SER A 102 -6.65 10.49 -4.64
C SER A 102 -7.46 9.47 -5.47
N PRO A 103 -8.34 8.69 -4.84
CA PRO A 103 -8.97 7.52 -5.44
C PRO A 103 -10.06 7.87 -6.45
N LEU A 104 -10.28 9.15 -6.74
CA LEU A 104 -11.26 9.62 -7.70
C LEU A 104 -10.88 9.17 -9.12
N TRP A 105 -11.88 8.69 -9.86
CA TRP A 105 -11.69 8.30 -11.25
C TRP A 105 -11.16 9.45 -12.12
N GLN A 106 -11.67 10.67 -11.91
CA GLN A 106 -11.28 11.84 -12.69
C GLN A 106 -9.77 12.10 -12.61
N ASN A 107 -9.19 11.95 -11.43
CA ASN A 107 -7.75 12.10 -11.23
C ASN A 107 -6.97 11.06 -12.02
N ARG A 108 -7.44 9.82 -12.02
CA ARG A 108 -6.81 8.71 -12.74
C ARG A 108 -6.93 8.87 -14.25
N ALA A 109 -8.11 9.27 -14.72
CA ALA A 109 -8.35 9.60 -16.10
C ALA A 109 -7.44 10.74 -16.56
N GLN A 110 -7.33 11.81 -15.77
CA GLN A 110 -6.45 12.94 -16.09
C GLN A 110 -4.96 12.54 -16.07
N ALA A 111 -4.54 11.78 -15.05
CA ALA A 111 -3.17 11.30 -14.92
C ALA A 111 -2.77 10.39 -16.08
N SER A 112 -3.68 9.53 -16.56
CA SER A 112 -3.44 8.63 -17.70
C SER A 112 -3.14 9.37 -19.01
N VAL A 113 -3.76 10.53 -19.23
CA VAL A 113 -3.53 11.37 -20.43
C VAL A 113 -2.17 12.07 -20.34
N ASN A 114 -1.76 12.44 -19.12
CA ASN A 114 -0.56 13.23 -18.86
C ASN A 114 0.62 12.37 -18.37
N LEU A 115 0.60 11.06 -18.61
CA LEU A 115 1.69 10.17 -18.17
C LEU A 115 3.01 10.62 -18.78
N ASP A 116 3.94 11.04 -17.93
CA ASP A 116 5.29 11.34 -18.35
C ASP A 116 5.98 10.05 -18.82
N ARG A 117 6.31 10.02 -20.12
CA ARG A 117 6.96 8.89 -20.78
C ARG A 117 8.46 8.85 -20.52
N SER A 118 9.06 9.92 -20.00
CA SER A 118 10.47 9.97 -19.63
C SER A 118 10.76 9.27 -18.29
N ILE A 119 9.75 9.13 -17.43
CA ILE A 119 9.84 8.42 -16.16
C ILE A 119 9.77 6.91 -16.40
N SER A 120 10.78 6.18 -15.93
CA SER A 120 10.92 4.73 -16.17
C SER A 120 10.12 3.86 -15.19
N TRP A 121 9.75 4.42 -14.05
CA TRP A 121 9.11 3.70 -12.94
C TRP A 121 7.65 4.10 -12.74
N PHE A 122 6.83 3.12 -12.38
CA PHE A 122 5.41 3.31 -12.12
C PHE A 122 4.95 2.50 -10.91
N ARG A 123 4.18 3.11 -10.01
CA ARG A 123 3.60 2.43 -8.86
C ARG A 123 2.09 2.26 -9.08
N PRO A 124 1.60 1.06 -9.46
CA PRO A 124 0.17 0.77 -9.52
C PRO A 124 -0.43 0.65 -8.11
N ARG A 125 -1.75 0.71 -8.01
CA ARG A 125 -2.45 0.34 -6.77
C ARG A 125 -2.16 -1.11 -6.38
N GLY A 126 -2.14 -1.37 -5.07
CA GLY A 126 -1.94 -2.72 -4.53
C GLY A 126 -3.07 -3.69 -4.88
N ILE A 127 -2.78 -5.00 -4.81
CA ILE A 127 -3.75 -6.05 -5.16
C ILE A 127 -4.98 -6.09 -4.25
N HIS A 128 -4.98 -5.38 -3.13
CA HIS A 128 -6.13 -5.30 -2.21
C HIS A 128 -7.18 -4.26 -2.65
N MET A 129 -6.87 -3.41 -3.63
CA MET A 129 -7.76 -2.33 -4.08
C MET A 129 -8.59 -2.75 -5.30
N ASP A 130 -9.80 -2.20 -5.38
CA ASP A 130 -10.70 -2.34 -6.53
C ASP A 130 -10.96 -0.97 -7.19
N GLU A 131 -11.19 -0.99 -8.50
CA GLU A 131 -11.68 0.13 -9.31
C GLU A 131 -13.19 0.00 -9.47
N LYS A 132 -13.93 0.75 -8.66
CA LYS A 132 -15.41 0.70 -8.66
C LYS A 132 -16.05 1.31 -9.90
N SER A 133 -15.31 2.17 -10.60
CA SER A 133 -15.83 2.84 -11.79
C SER A 133 -15.93 1.88 -12.98
N MET A 134 -15.23 0.74 -12.93
CA MET A 134 -15.25 -0.29 -13.98
C MET A 134 -15.71 -1.62 -13.39
N LEU A 135 -16.75 -2.21 -13.97
CA LEU A 135 -17.35 -3.46 -13.49
C LEU A 135 -17.26 -4.55 -14.55
N LEU A 136 -16.75 -5.73 -14.20
CA LEU A 136 -16.85 -6.93 -15.01
C LEU A 136 -17.92 -7.84 -14.41
N ASP A 137 -18.99 -8.08 -15.16
CA ASP A 137 -20.15 -8.87 -14.71
C ASP A 137 -20.73 -8.37 -13.37
N GLY A 138 -20.80 -7.04 -13.23
CA GLY A 138 -21.31 -6.36 -12.04
C GLY A 138 -20.35 -6.32 -10.86
N ARG A 139 -19.11 -6.82 -10.99
CA ARG A 139 -18.10 -6.77 -9.93
C ARG A 139 -17.01 -5.75 -10.23
N PRO A 140 -16.57 -4.94 -9.26
CA PRO A 140 -15.44 -4.03 -9.43
C PRO A 140 -14.20 -4.72 -9.99
N MET A 141 -13.53 -4.04 -10.91
CA MET A 141 -12.27 -4.52 -11.48
C MET A 141 -11.14 -4.39 -10.47
N PRO A 142 -10.14 -5.28 -10.47
CA PRO A 142 -8.95 -5.06 -9.66
C PRO A 142 -8.21 -3.79 -10.12
N ALA A 143 -7.95 -2.90 -9.16
CA ALA A 143 -7.36 -1.59 -9.42
C ALA A 143 -5.99 -1.68 -10.11
N ALA A 144 -5.15 -2.60 -9.64
CA ALA A 144 -3.82 -2.86 -10.20
C ALA A 144 -3.85 -3.18 -11.71
N TRP A 145 -4.88 -3.90 -12.18
CA TRP A 145 -5.03 -4.26 -13.59
C TRP A 145 -5.33 -3.05 -14.45
N VAL A 146 -6.23 -2.19 -13.98
CA VAL A 146 -6.56 -0.94 -14.68
C VAL A 146 -5.31 -0.08 -14.79
N ASP A 147 -4.56 0.07 -13.70
CA ASP A 147 -3.35 0.89 -13.63
C ASP A 147 -2.24 0.35 -14.56
N LEU A 148 -1.96 -0.96 -14.53
CA LEU A 148 -0.93 -1.57 -15.38
C LEU A 148 -1.26 -1.49 -16.87
N ILE A 149 -2.53 -1.72 -17.26
CA ILE A 149 -2.92 -1.61 -18.67
C ILE A 149 -2.84 -0.16 -19.13
N ILE A 150 -3.28 0.82 -18.32
CA ILE A 150 -3.11 2.26 -18.61
C ILE A 150 -1.63 2.58 -18.87
N TRP A 151 -0.76 2.12 -17.96
CA TRP A 151 0.67 2.36 -18.05
C TRP A 151 1.29 1.71 -19.29
N LEU A 152 0.99 0.44 -19.59
CA LEU A 152 1.53 -0.27 -20.75
C LEU A 152 1.03 0.31 -22.08
N GLU A 153 -0.23 0.75 -22.18
CA GLU A 153 -0.73 1.46 -23.37
C GLU A 153 0.05 2.73 -23.65
N SER A 154 0.41 3.48 -22.60
CA SER A 154 1.19 4.72 -22.75
C SER A 154 2.63 4.50 -23.22
N ARG A 155 3.13 3.25 -23.16
CA ARG A 155 4.53 2.87 -23.41
C ARG A 155 4.73 1.95 -24.60
N ARG A 156 3.71 1.71 -25.43
CA ARG A 156 3.79 0.79 -26.60
C ARG A 156 4.92 1.11 -27.58
N GLU A 157 5.33 2.37 -27.66
CA GLU A 157 6.39 2.85 -28.56
C GLU A 157 7.75 3.01 -27.87
N ILE A 158 7.82 2.84 -26.55
CA ILE A 158 9.06 3.01 -25.79
C ILE A 158 9.92 1.76 -25.94
N LYS A 159 11.15 1.97 -26.41
CA LYS A 159 12.19 0.93 -26.46
C LYS A 159 13.04 1.01 -25.19
N GLY A 160 13.36 -0.15 -24.62
CA GLY A 160 14.19 -0.25 -23.42
C GLY A 160 13.45 -0.90 -22.25
N ASN A 161 14.16 -1.08 -21.14
CA ASN A 161 13.55 -1.58 -19.91
C ASN A 161 12.77 -0.44 -19.23
N PHE A 162 11.71 -0.81 -18.53
CA PHE A 162 10.93 0.04 -17.65
C PHE A 162 10.51 -0.81 -16.45
N GLY A 163 10.14 -0.18 -15.36
CA GLY A 163 9.91 -0.89 -14.11
C GLY A 163 8.63 -0.47 -13.41
N ILE A 164 8.17 -1.35 -12.53
CA ILE A 164 7.12 -1.03 -11.57
C ILE A 164 7.66 -1.08 -10.14
N ARG A 165 7.08 -0.23 -9.29
CA ARG A 165 7.21 -0.34 -7.83
C ARG A 165 6.03 -1.15 -7.33
N ILE A 166 6.24 -2.26 -6.63
CA ILE A 166 5.15 -3.13 -6.17
C ILE A 166 4.85 -2.83 -4.69
N PRO A 167 3.68 -2.24 -4.37
CA PRO A 167 3.35 -1.86 -3.01
C PRO A 167 2.64 -2.98 -2.23
N LYS A 168 2.77 -2.90 -0.91
CA LYS A 168 1.92 -3.49 0.14
C LYS A 168 1.79 -5.01 0.02
N LEU A 169 2.88 -5.70 -0.36
CA LEU A 169 2.94 -7.15 -0.33
C LEU A 169 3.13 -7.67 1.11
N GLU A 170 2.49 -8.78 1.42
CA GLU A 170 2.53 -9.42 2.73
C GLU A 170 3.19 -10.80 2.70
N THR A 171 3.31 -11.43 1.53
CA THR A 171 3.90 -12.79 1.42
C THR A 171 4.73 -13.00 0.15
N ALA A 172 5.65 -13.97 0.20
CA ALA A 172 6.38 -14.42 -0.98
C ALA A 172 5.45 -14.99 -2.08
N LEU A 173 4.30 -15.57 -1.70
CA LEU A 173 3.31 -16.05 -2.68
C LEU A 173 2.70 -14.89 -3.50
N GLU A 174 2.54 -13.72 -2.90
CA GLU A 174 2.09 -12.53 -3.63
C GLU A 174 3.19 -11.99 -4.56
N ALA A 175 4.45 -12.08 -4.14
CA ALA A 175 5.58 -11.74 -5.01
C ALA A 175 5.65 -12.68 -6.23
N ARG A 176 5.45 -13.99 -6.04
CA ARG A 176 5.32 -14.95 -7.15
C ARG A 176 4.15 -14.60 -8.06
N PHE A 177 2.99 -14.32 -7.48
CA PHE A 177 1.79 -13.92 -8.24
C PHE A 177 2.04 -12.69 -9.11
N TRP A 178 2.75 -11.68 -8.59
CA TRP A 178 3.19 -10.54 -9.39
C TRP A 178 4.15 -10.93 -10.51
N SER A 179 5.10 -11.84 -10.26
CA SER A 179 5.99 -12.35 -11.31
C SER A 179 5.20 -12.98 -12.47
N ASP A 180 4.21 -13.81 -12.15
CA ASP A 180 3.33 -14.48 -13.11
C ASP A 180 2.49 -13.48 -13.93
N VAL A 181 1.92 -12.48 -13.25
CA VAL A 181 1.17 -11.37 -13.88
C VAL A 181 2.05 -10.62 -14.86
N LEU A 182 3.27 -10.26 -14.46
CA LEU A 182 4.18 -9.50 -15.30
C LEU A 182 4.66 -10.30 -16.51
N PHE A 183 4.92 -11.61 -16.34
CA PHE A 183 5.21 -12.47 -17.49
C PHE A 183 4.04 -12.56 -18.46
N TYR A 184 2.81 -12.68 -17.95
CA TYR A 184 1.63 -12.68 -18.79
C TYR A 184 1.46 -11.36 -19.56
N LEU A 185 1.70 -10.22 -18.90
CA LEU A 185 1.67 -8.91 -19.55
C LEU A 185 2.78 -8.76 -20.60
N GLU A 186 3.98 -9.24 -20.33
CA GLU A 186 5.08 -9.26 -21.30
C GLU A 186 4.68 -10.05 -22.55
N ASP A 187 4.12 -11.25 -22.38
CA ASP A 187 3.64 -12.08 -23.50
C ASP A 187 2.49 -11.37 -24.26
N LEU A 188 1.54 -10.77 -23.54
CA LEU A 188 0.36 -10.09 -24.11
C LEU A 188 0.75 -8.86 -24.95
N TYR A 189 1.78 -8.13 -24.54
CA TYR A 189 2.28 -6.94 -25.22
C TYR A 189 3.47 -7.23 -26.14
N GLN A 190 3.87 -8.51 -26.29
CA GLN A 190 5.03 -8.95 -27.08
C GLN A 190 6.34 -8.27 -26.65
N ILE A 191 6.46 -8.04 -25.35
CA ILE A 191 7.68 -7.54 -24.72
C ILE A 191 8.53 -8.76 -24.35
N PRO A 192 9.88 -8.71 -24.50
CA PRO A 192 10.73 -9.80 -24.02
C PRO A 192 10.49 -10.10 -22.54
N ARG A 193 10.55 -11.40 -22.18
CA ARG A 193 10.33 -11.83 -20.80
C ARG A 193 11.35 -11.24 -19.83
N ALA A 194 10.87 -10.86 -18.65
CA ALA A 194 11.59 -10.16 -17.60
C ALA A 194 12.16 -8.78 -18.01
N SER A 195 11.54 -8.10 -18.97
CA SER A 195 11.85 -6.71 -19.31
C SER A 195 11.17 -5.70 -18.38
N ILE A 196 10.02 -6.05 -17.79
CA ILE A 196 9.38 -5.23 -16.77
C ILE A 196 10.10 -5.44 -15.44
N ARG A 197 10.94 -4.48 -15.05
CA ARG A 197 11.75 -4.53 -13.82
C ARG A 197 10.91 -4.23 -12.58
N VAL A 198 11.40 -4.64 -11.43
CA VAL A 198 10.69 -4.50 -10.16
C VAL A 198 11.56 -3.80 -9.13
N ALA A 199 10.98 -2.76 -8.54
CA ALA A 199 11.34 -2.26 -7.23
C ALA A 199 10.31 -2.81 -6.23
N LEU A 200 10.74 -3.68 -5.33
CA LEU A 200 9.88 -4.30 -4.33
C LEU A 200 9.79 -3.39 -3.10
N GLU A 201 8.59 -2.89 -2.78
CA GLU A 201 8.38 -2.10 -1.57
C GLU A 201 8.12 -3.02 -0.38
N ILE A 202 9.08 -3.09 0.54
CA ILE A 202 8.90 -3.76 1.82
C ILE A 202 8.33 -2.75 2.80
N GLU A 203 7.03 -2.84 3.03
CA GLU A 203 6.29 -1.89 3.86
C GLU A 203 5.21 -2.58 4.70
N THR A 204 5.34 -3.89 4.88
CA THR A 204 4.50 -4.66 5.78
C THR A 204 5.37 -5.49 6.71
N VAL A 205 4.91 -5.70 7.94
CA VAL A 205 5.60 -6.54 8.93
C VAL A 205 5.86 -7.95 8.39
N PHE A 206 4.87 -8.54 7.70
CA PHE A 206 5.01 -9.87 7.10
C PHE A 206 5.97 -9.87 5.90
N GLY A 207 5.95 -8.81 5.09
CA GLY A 207 6.88 -8.63 3.98
C GLY A 207 8.32 -8.47 4.45
N ALA A 208 8.57 -7.79 5.57
CA ALA A 208 9.90 -7.72 6.15
C ALA A 208 10.41 -9.10 6.55
N ILE A 209 9.58 -9.93 7.19
CA ILE A 209 9.95 -11.30 7.60
C ILE A 209 10.22 -12.21 6.39
N GLU A 210 9.39 -12.10 5.34
CA GLU A 210 9.51 -12.90 4.11
C GLU A 210 10.31 -12.18 3.00
N CYS A 211 11.10 -11.15 3.34
CA CYS A 211 11.75 -10.28 2.35
C CYS A 211 12.68 -11.04 1.40
N GLU A 212 13.47 -11.98 1.93
CA GLU A 212 14.42 -12.76 1.13
C GLU A 212 13.71 -13.75 0.20
N GLU A 213 12.59 -14.32 0.67
CA GLU A 213 11.71 -15.16 -0.13
C GLU A 213 10.98 -14.35 -1.22
N MET A 214 10.50 -13.14 -0.93
CA MET A 214 9.91 -12.27 -1.96
C MET A 214 10.92 -11.92 -3.05
N ILE A 215 12.17 -11.59 -2.67
CA ILE A 215 13.25 -11.37 -3.63
C ILE A 215 13.48 -12.63 -4.47
N PHE A 216 13.47 -13.82 -3.86
CA PHE A 216 13.65 -15.08 -4.58
C PHE A 216 12.56 -15.32 -5.62
N GLU A 217 11.30 -15.06 -5.29
CA GLU A 217 10.16 -15.22 -6.21
C GLU A 217 10.17 -14.19 -7.35
N LEU A 218 10.86 -13.06 -7.17
CA LEU A 218 11.02 -12.00 -8.16
C LEU A 218 12.42 -11.94 -8.80
N LYS A 219 13.30 -12.91 -8.54
CA LYS A 219 14.74 -12.87 -8.87
C LYS A 219 15.11 -12.64 -10.34
N ASP A 220 14.16 -12.88 -11.26
CA ASP A 220 14.36 -12.65 -12.69
C ASP A 220 14.20 -11.17 -13.08
N ARG A 221 13.53 -10.37 -12.23
CA ARG A 221 13.12 -8.99 -12.54
C ARG A 221 13.35 -7.95 -11.44
N VAL A 222 13.52 -8.36 -10.18
CA VAL A 222 13.76 -7.42 -9.07
C VAL A 222 15.17 -6.85 -9.16
N THR A 223 15.26 -5.54 -9.09
CA THR A 223 16.52 -4.78 -9.16
C THR A 223 16.69 -3.85 -7.97
N TRP A 224 15.57 -3.46 -7.34
CA TRP A 224 15.53 -2.63 -6.16
C TRP A 224 14.63 -3.22 -5.07
N VAL A 225 15.01 -3.03 -3.82
CA VAL A 225 14.14 -3.11 -2.66
C VAL A 225 14.03 -1.72 -2.05
N THR A 226 12.82 -1.32 -1.69
CA THR A 226 12.57 -0.09 -0.95
C THR A 226 11.94 -0.38 0.42
N PHE A 227 12.03 0.57 1.34
CA PHE A 227 11.39 0.49 2.65
C PHE A 227 10.55 1.75 2.92
N ASP A 228 9.27 1.56 3.25
CA ASP A 228 8.39 2.62 3.77
C ASP A 228 8.15 2.39 5.28
N PRO A 229 8.69 3.26 6.14
CA PRO A 229 8.54 3.12 7.59
C PRO A 229 7.11 3.38 8.09
N PHE A 230 6.34 4.22 7.39
CA PHE A 230 5.01 4.61 7.83
C PHE A 230 4.01 3.51 7.55
N ASP A 231 4.02 2.94 6.34
CA ASP A 231 3.18 1.79 6.01
C ASP A 231 3.56 0.56 6.84
N TYR A 232 4.85 0.36 7.14
CA TYR A 232 5.30 -0.70 8.04
C TYR A 232 4.71 -0.56 9.45
N ALA A 233 4.83 0.62 10.05
CA ALA A 233 4.29 0.90 11.39
C ALA A 233 2.76 0.88 11.41
N PHE A 234 2.10 1.34 10.35
CA PHE A 234 0.67 1.20 10.17
C PHE A 234 0.25 -0.27 10.12
N HIS A 235 0.96 -1.11 9.36
CA HIS A 235 0.71 -2.54 9.28
C HIS A 235 0.92 -3.23 10.63
N TRP A 236 1.90 -2.80 11.42
CA TRP A 236 2.09 -3.26 12.81
C TRP A 236 0.84 -3.00 13.66
N ILE A 237 0.28 -1.79 13.59
CA ILE A 237 -0.95 -1.44 14.31
C ILE A 237 -2.14 -2.28 13.80
N LYS A 238 -2.24 -2.56 12.50
CA LYS A 238 -3.30 -3.45 11.96
C LYS A 238 -3.26 -4.86 12.53
N ILE A 239 -2.06 -5.39 12.77
CA ILE A 239 -1.88 -6.73 13.35
C ILE A 239 -2.14 -6.68 14.86
N LEU A 240 -1.42 -5.84 15.60
CA LEU A 240 -1.32 -5.91 17.06
C LEU A 240 -2.11 -4.83 17.81
N GLY A 241 -2.72 -3.87 17.13
CA GLY A 241 -3.35 -2.71 17.79
C GLY A 241 -4.59 -3.02 18.62
N HIS A 242 -5.06 -4.26 18.62
CA HIS A 242 -6.10 -4.73 19.54
C HIS A 242 -5.55 -5.08 20.93
N GLN A 243 -4.23 -5.05 21.13
CA GLN A 243 -3.54 -5.29 22.40
C GLN A 243 -2.60 -4.13 22.75
N THR A 244 -2.33 -3.93 24.05
CA THR A 244 -1.39 -2.91 24.54
C THR A 244 0.07 -3.21 24.19
N SER A 245 0.40 -4.48 23.91
CA SER A 245 1.73 -4.91 23.41
C SER A 245 2.04 -4.42 21.99
N GLY A 246 1.02 -3.97 21.25
CA GLY A 246 1.16 -3.39 19.92
C GLY A 246 1.12 -1.86 19.90
N LEU A 247 1.13 -1.21 21.06
CA LEU A 247 0.99 0.24 21.18
C LEU A 247 2.23 0.95 20.61
N LEU A 248 2.04 1.87 19.67
CA LEU A 248 3.13 2.68 19.13
C LEU A 248 3.12 4.11 19.71
N PRO A 249 4.29 4.68 20.03
CA PRO A 249 4.43 6.07 20.46
C PRO A 249 4.19 7.04 19.28
N PRO A 250 4.07 8.36 19.51
CA PRO A 250 3.88 9.34 18.45
C PRO A 250 4.88 9.19 17.30
N LEU A 251 4.42 9.53 16.09
CA LEU A 251 5.23 9.55 14.87
C LEU A 251 6.57 10.28 15.07
N GLU A 252 6.52 11.40 15.77
CA GLU A 252 7.62 12.32 16.04
C GLU A 252 8.56 11.82 17.15
N SER A 253 8.25 10.69 17.79
CA SER A 253 9.03 10.18 18.92
C SER A 253 10.35 9.53 18.49
N GLU A 254 11.40 9.79 19.25
CA GLU A 254 12.70 9.13 19.07
C GLU A 254 12.58 7.60 19.23
N ARG A 255 11.66 7.12 20.08
CA ARG A 255 11.41 5.69 20.30
C ARG A 255 10.90 4.99 19.04
N LEU A 256 10.03 5.62 18.26
CA LEU A 256 9.57 5.06 16.99
C LEU A 256 10.73 4.98 15.98
N ALA A 257 11.54 6.04 15.86
CA ALA A 257 12.69 6.07 14.96
C ALA A 257 13.74 5.00 15.32
N GLN A 258 14.06 4.85 16.62
CA GLN A 258 14.97 3.80 17.12
C GLN A 258 14.46 2.39 16.82
N TRP A 259 13.13 2.21 16.81
CA TRP A 259 12.48 0.95 16.48
C TRP A 259 12.44 0.66 14.98
N LEU A 260 12.52 1.65 14.10
CA LEU A 260 12.52 1.40 12.65
C LEU A 260 13.93 1.10 12.12
N GLY A 261 14.99 1.61 12.75
CA GLY A 261 16.38 1.48 12.27
C GLY A 261 16.86 0.03 12.04
N PRO A 262 16.69 -0.89 13.01
CA PRO A 262 16.99 -2.30 12.78
C PRO A 262 16.13 -3.01 11.73
N VAL A 263 14.88 -2.58 11.47
CA VAL A 263 14.04 -3.14 10.40
C VAL A 263 14.68 -2.80 9.06
N LEU A 264 15.03 -1.52 8.89
CA LEU A 264 15.70 -1.01 7.70
C LEU A 264 17.01 -1.77 7.47
N THR A 265 17.84 -1.91 8.50
CA THR A 265 19.12 -2.64 8.41
C THR A 265 18.90 -4.10 8.03
N PHE A 266 17.90 -4.76 8.62
CA PHE A 266 17.55 -6.14 8.28
C PHE A 266 17.17 -6.29 6.81
N ILE A 267 16.28 -5.44 6.29
CA ILE A 267 15.82 -5.48 4.89
C ILE A 267 16.98 -5.19 3.94
N GLN A 268 17.78 -4.16 4.23
CA GLN A 268 18.96 -3.80 3.45
C GLN A 268 19.91 -4.99 3.31
N ASN A 269 20.24 -5.65 4.42
CA ASN A 269 21.18 -6.78 4.41
C ASN A 269 20.62 -7.98 3.64
N ARG A 270 19.29 -8.20 3.64
CA ARG A 270 18.65 -9.24 2.80
C ARG A 270 18.73 -8.89 1.31
N ALA A 271 18.49 -7.64 0.95
CA ALA A 271 18.58 -7.16 -0.43
C ALA A 271 20.01 -7.28 -0.97
N GLU A 272 20.97 -6.69 -0.26
CA GLU A 272 22.38 -6.64 -0.67
C GLU A 272 23.01 -8.05 -0.76
N LYS A 273 22.66 -8.95 0.18
CA LYS A 273 23.08 -10.36 0.13
C LYS A 273 22.72 -11.04 -1.20
N ARG A 274 21.64 -10.59 -1.86
CA ARG A 274 21.12 -11.17 -3.11
C ARG A 274 21.46 -10.37 -4.35
N GLY A 275 22.31 -9.34 -4.23
CA GLY A 275 22.71 -8.47 -5.33
C GLY A 275 21.63 -7.47 -5.74
N VAL A 276 20.65 -7.20 -4.87
CA VAL A 276 19.58 -6.22 -5.12
C VAL A 276 19.96 -4.89 -4.51
N HIS A 277 19.76 -3.79 -5.25
CA HIS A 277 19.96 -2.46 -4.70
C HIS A 277 18.93 -2.13 -3.62
N PHE A 278 19.31 -1.30 -2.65
CA PHE A 278 18.41 -0.86 -1.59
C PHE A 278 18.25 0.66 -1.65
N LEU A 279 17.01 1.14 -1.53
CA LEU A 279 16.66 2.55 -1.47
C LEU A 279 15.71 2.77 -0.28
N SER A 280 15.98 3.78 0.55
CA SER A 280 15.08 4.19 1.63
C SER A 280 14.76 5.67 1.49
N SER A 281 13.57 6.10 1.90
CA SER A 281 13.12 7.50 1.88
C SER A 281 13.81 8.43 2.93
N ASP A 282 15.00 8.04 3.39
CA ASP A 282 15.91 8.70 4.33
C ASP A 282 15.53 8.79 5.84
N HIS A 283 16.59 8.83 6.66
CA HIS A 283 16.70 8.88 8.13
C HIS A 283 16.33 7.62 8.93
N ALA A 284 17.19 6.61 8.91
CA ALA A 284 17.40 5.83 10.13
C ALA A 284 18.86 5.42 10.31
N LEU A 285 19.31 5.60 11.56
CA LEU A 285 20.61 5.20 12.09
C LEU A 285 20.83 3.70 11.89
N ARG A 286 22.02 3.33 11.43
CA ARG A 286 22.49 1.94 11.36
C ARG A 286 22.48 1.34 12.77
N ALA A 287 21.86 0.18 12.92
CA ALA A 287 21.75 -0.53 14.18
C ALA A 287 21.95 -2.05 13.97
N ASN A 288 22.00 -2.82 15.05
CA ASN A 288 22.12 -4.29 14.97
C ASN A 288 20.87 -4.91 14.33
N GLU A 289 21.02 -5.93 13.50
CA GLU A 289 19.91 -6.62 12.80
C GLU A 289 18.89 -7.26 13.77
N ALA A 290 17.60 -6.97 13.59
CA ALA A 290 16.52 -7.78 14.16
C ALA A 290 15.21 -7.59 13.37
N PRO A 291 14.53 -8.67 12.93
CA PRO A 291 13.13 -8.59 12.57
C PRO A 291 12.35 -8.46 13.88
N PHE A 292 11.96 -7.23 14.24
CA PHE A 292 11.43 -6.97 15.58
C PHE A 292 10.26 -7.87 15.96
N VAL A 293 10.31 -8.32 17.22
CA VAL A 293 9.36 -9.25 17.82
C VAL A 293 8.42 -8.52 18.80
N SER A 294 8.68 -7.23 19.09
CA SER A 294 7.98 -6.41 20.07
C SER A 294 7.89 -4.94 19.67
N ALA A 295 6.88 -4.24 20.20
CA ALA A 295 6.73 -2.79 20.06
C ALA A 295 7.84 -2.06 20.84
N PRO A 296 8.16 -0.80 20.49
CA PRO A 296 9.06 0.03 21.29
C PRO A 296 8.44 0.42 22.62
N ASP A 297 9.30 0.90 23.54
CA ASP A 297 8.84 1.60 24.73
C ASP A 297 7.91 2.74 24.36
N PHE A 298 6.77 2.82 25.05
CA PHE A 298 5.74 3.80 24.77
C PHE A 298 6.06 5.14 25.42
N THR A 299 6.31 6.16 24.60
CA THR A 299 6.30 7.57 25.00
C THR A 299 4.88 8.13 24.90
N PRO A 300 4.29 8.65 26.01
CA PRO A 300 2.99 9.32 25.98
C PRO A 300 2.94 10.49 24.97
N PRO A 301 1.83 10.65 24.21
CA PRO A 301 1.60 11.85 23.42
C PRO A 301 1.31 13.06 24.31
N THR A 302 1.67 14.25 23.83
CA THR A 302 1.20 15.51 24.41
C THR A 302 -0.19 15.87 23.87
N GLN A 303 -0.92 16.77 24.55
CA GLN A 303 -2.17 17.30 23.99
C GLN A 303 -1.95 18.00 22.63
N LEU A 304 -0.82 18.72 22.49
CA LEU A 304 -0.48 19.42 21.24
C LEU A 304 -0.23 18.44 20.08
N ASP A 305 0.35 17.26 20.35
CA ASP A 305 0.52 16.21 19.34
C ASP A 305 -0.85 15.74 18.82
N ILE A 306 -1.81 15.55 19.72
CA ILE A 306 -3.18 15.15 19.36
C ILE A 306 -3.86 16.24 18.54
N GLU A 307 -3.82 17.49 18.98
CA GLU A 307 -4.45 18.64 18.32
C GLU A 307 -3.89 18.87 16.91
N SER A 308 -2.56 18.90 16.79
CA SER A 308 -1.88 19.13 15.51
C SER A 308 -2.19 18.00 14.52
N ARG A 309 -2.25 16.76 15.00
CA ARG A 309 -2.59 15.60 14.18
C ARG A 309 -4.03 15.63 13.71
N LEU A 310 -4.97 15.96 14.60
CA LEU A 310 -6.38 16.12 14.24
C LEU A 310 -6.56 17.14 13.12
N GLN A 311 -5.93 18.33 13.24
CA GLN A 311 -5.98 19.36 12.20
C GLN A 311 -5.41 18.86 10.87
N ARG A 312 -4.20 18.27 10.88
CA ARG A 312 -3.57 17.75 9.67
C ARG A 312 -4.38 16.65 9.01
N CYS A 313 -4.79 15.63 9.78
CA CYS A 313 -5.51 14.47 9.25
C CYS A 313 -6.89 14.85 8.71
N ILE A 314 -7.65 15.69 9.41
CA ILE A 314 -8.98 16.13 8.95
C ILE A 314 -8.84 17.03 7.71
N GLY A 315 -7.90 17.97 7.72
CA GLY A 315 -7.61 18.83 6.57
C GLY A 315 -7.16 18.04 5.34
N PHE A 316 -6.23 17.10 5.51
CA PHE A 316 -5.81 16.19 4.46
C PHE A 316 -6.97 15.37 3.93
N LEU A 317 -7.78 14.75 4.80
CA LEU A 317 -8.92 13.95 4.37
C LEU A 317 -9.91 14.77 3.54
N ALA A 318 -10.15 16.04 3.90
CA ALA A 318 -11.02 16.92 3.14
C ALA A 318 -10.47 17.21 1.74
N GLN A 319 -9.17 17.52 1.64
CA GLN A 319 -8.49 17.79 0.37
C GLN A 319 -8.42 16.53 -0.50
N TRP A 320 -8.13 15.39 0.10
CA TRP A 320 -8.03 14.08 -0.55
C TRP A 320 -9.36 13.61 -1.12
N LEU A 321 -10.46 13.82 -0.39
CA LEU A 321 -11.82 13.64 -0.92
C LEU A 321 -12.17 14.63 -2.03
N GLY A 322 -11.57 15.83 -2.01
CA GLY A 322 -11.67 16.83 -3.07
C GLY A 322 -10.80 16.56 -4.30
N GLY A 323 -9.97 15.50 -4.27
CA GLY A 323 -9.10 15.11 -5.39
C GLY A 323 -7.64 15.54 -5.25
N GLU A 324 -7.25 16.20 -4.16
CA GLU A 324 -5.89 16.72 -3.98
C GLU A 324 -5.07 15.86 -3.02
N VAL A 325 -3.79 15.62 -3.33
CA VAL A 325 -2.87 14.90 -2.44
C VAL A 325 -1.82 15.89 -1.94
N THR A 326 -1.97 16.36 -0.71
CA THR A 326 -1.11 17.38 -0.08
C THR A 326 -0.24 16.83 1.04
N TYR A 327 -0.43 15.56 1.39
CA TYR A 327 0.20 14.88 2.51
C TYR A 327 0.37 13.39 2.16
N PRO A 328 1.46 12.73 2.62
CA PRO A 328 1.66 11.31 2.33
C PRO A 328 0.54 10.45 2.94
N LEU A 329 -0.10 9.62 2.11
CA LEU A 329 -1.22 8.78 2.57
C LEU A 329 -0.77 7.76 3.63
N ALA A 330 0.38 7.10 3.46
CA ALA A 330 0.97 6.21 4.47
C ALA A 330 1.16 6.90 5.84
N GLN A 331 1.57 8.17 5.85
CA GLN A 331 1.70 8.95 7.10
C GLN A 331 0.34 9.20 7.74
N PHE A 332 -0.67 9.60 6.95
CA PHE A 332 -2.06 9.73 7.42
C PHE A 332 -2.60 8.41 7.99
N GLU A 333 -2.35 7.28 7.31
CA GLU A 333 -2.78 5.94 7.72
C GLU A 333 -2.20 5.58 9.10
N LEU A 334 -0.91 5.83 9.32
CA LEU A 334 -0.27 5.64 10.61
C LEU A 334 -0.84 6.56 11.70
N GLU A 335 -0.96 7.85 11.42
CA GLU A 335 -1.45 8.85 12.37
C GLU A 335 -2.88 8.57 12.85
N ARG A 336 -3.80 8.21 11.94
CA ARG A 336 -5.17 7.82 12.32
C ARG A 336 -5.18 6.54 13.15
N CYS A 337 -4.29 5.59 12.86
CA CYS A 337 -4.24 4.31 13.55
C CYS A 337 -3.66 4.45 14.96
N GLN A 338 -2.70 5.35 15.14
CA GLN A 338 -2.23 5.76 16.47
C GLN A 338 -3.36 6.38 17.30
N LEU A 339 -4.10 7.33 16.73
CA LEU A 339 -5.27 7.92 17.42
C LEU A 339 -6.31 6.87 17.80
N TRP A 340 -6.63 5.94 16.89
CA TRP A 340 -7.52 4.81 17.17
C TRP A 340 -7.02 3.97 18.36
N GLN A 341 -5.73 3.59 18.38
CA GLN A 341 -5.14 2.84 19.51
C GLN A 341 -5.22 3.65 20.82
N TRP A 342 -4.83 4.92 20.77
CA TRP A 342 -4.70 5.76 21.96
C TRP A 342 -6.05 6.04 22.63
N VAL A 343 -7.09 6.30 21.83
CA VAL A 343 -8.45 6.45 22.33
C VAL A 343 -8.99 5.14 22.87
N ARG A 344 -8.77 4.02 22.17
CA ARG A 344 -9.21 2.69 22.58
C ARG A 344 -8.64 2.28 23.93
N PHE A 345 -7.34 2.48 24.14
CA PHE A 345 -6.66 2.10 25.37
C PHE A 345 -6.66 3.18 26.44
N GLN A 346 -7.22 4.36 26.15
CA GLN A 346 -7.20 5.52 27.04
C GLN A 346 -5.79 5.76 27.56
N VAL A 347 -4.83 5.89 26.65
CA VAL A 347 -3.45 6.15 27.02
C VAL A 347 -3.37 7.43 27.84
N ALA A 348 -2.43 7.47 28.79
CA ALA A 348 -2.11 8.71 29.47
C ALA A 348 -1.42 9.65 28.47
N LEU A 349 -1.78 10.93 28.49
CA LEU A 349 -0.99 12.00 27.92
C LEU A 349 0.24 12.25 28.80
N ASP A 350 1.18 13.05 28.33
CA ASP A 350 2.32 13.53 29.12
C ASP A 350 1.91 14.25 30.43
N SER A 351 0.75 14.90 30.41
CA SER A 351 0.11 15.53 31.58
C SER A 351 -0.44 14.53 32.61
N GLY A 352 -0.54 13.25 32.26
CA GLY A 352 -1.18 12.20 33.05
C GLY A 352 -2.69 12.05 32.82
N GLU A 353 -3.34 12.98 32.11
CA GLU A 353 -4.75 12.86 31.73
C GLU A 353 -4.97 11.72 30.74
N ARG A 354 -6.14 11.08 30.81
CA ARG A 354 -6.46 9.92 29.96
C ARG A 354 -7.19 10.35 28.69
N LEU A 355 -6.73 9.87 27.52
CA LEU A 355 -7.40 10.11 26.25
C LEU A 355 -8.64 9.21 26.08
N SER A 356 -9.69 9.50 26.84
CA SER A 356 -11.02 8.89 26.67
C SER A 356 -11.68 9.33 25.36
N VAL A 357 -12.75 8.62 24.93
CA VAL A 357 -13.61 9.07 23.82
C VAL A 357 -14.13 10.49 24.05
N SER A 358 -14.47 10.83 25.29
CA SER A 358 -15.01 12.15 25.61
C SER A 358 -13.97 13.28 25.51
N SER A 359 -12.73 13.04 25.92
CA SER A 359 -11.64 14.01 25.79
C SER A 359 -11.16 14.10 24.34
N TYR A 360 -11.09 12.98 23.62
CA TYR A 360 -10.86 12.97 22.18
C TYR A 360 -11.87 13.84 21.42
N LEU A 361 -13.18 13.65 21.64
CA LEU A 361 -14.21 14.43 20.95
C LEU A 361 -14.13 15.92 21.31
N LYS A 362 -13.80 16.27 22.56
CA LYS A 362 -13.56 17.67 22.96
C LYS A 362 -12.42 18.31 22.18
N LEU A 363 -11.28 17.62 22.09
CA LEU A 363 -10.12 18.08 21.30
C LEU A 363 -10.46 18.18 19.82
N ARG A 364 -11.15 17.16 19.28
CA ARG A 364 -11.63 17.15 17.89
C ARG A 364 -12.48 18.38 17.60
N HIS A 365 -13.45 18.68 18.47
CA HIS A 365 -14.30 19.86 18.31
C HIS A 365 -13.55 21.18 18.46
N SER A 366 -12.54 21.28 19.34
CA SER A 366 -11.82 22.53 19.57
C SER A 366 -10.89 22.91 18.42
N VAL A 367 -10.47 21.94 17.59
CA VAL A 367 -9.51 22.17 16.50
C VAL A 367 -10.11 22.08 15.10
N THR A 368 -11.40 21.77 14.97
CA THR A 368 -12.07 21.60 13.67
C THR A 368 -12.92 22.82 13.33
N ASP A 369 -12.64 23.44 12.20
CA ASP A 369 -13.47 24.51 11.64
C ASP A 369 -14.86 23.99 11.22
N ARG A 370 -15.89 24.84 11.32
CA ARG A 370 -17.29 24.47 11.02
C ARG A 370 -17.47 23.86 9.62
N GLU A 371 -16.67 24.30 8.65
CA GLU A 371 -16.72 23.83 7.26
C GLU A 371 -16.21 22.38 7.10
N LEU A 372 -15.37 21.91 8.02
CA LEU A 372 -14.79 20.58 8.01
C LEU A 372 -15.55 19.57 8.89
N GLU A 373 -16.66 19.97 9.51
CA GLU A 373 -17.41 19.12 10.47
C GLU A 373 -17.91 17.81 9.84
N SER A 374 -18.29 17.79 8.56
CA SER A 374 -18.68 16.56 7.87
C SER A 374 -17.50 15.61 7.69
N THR A 375 -16.34 16.11 7.27
CA THR A 375 -15.09 15.36 7.15
C THR A 375 -14.60 14.86 8.51
N ALA A 376 -14.69 15.70 9.55
CA ALA A 376 -14.38 15.33 10.92
C ALA A 376 -15.24 14.17 11.43
N ARG A 377 -16.52 14.12 11.10
CA ARG A 377 -17.38 12.97 11.44
C ARG A 377 -17.00 11.70 10.71
N LEU A 378 -16.60 11.80 9.44
CA LEU A 378 -16.01 10.66 8.73
C LEU A 378 -14.71 10.22 9.43
N PHE A 379 -13.84 11.15 9.81
CA PHE A 379 -12.60 10.83 10.51
C PHE A 379 -12.88 10.15 11.86
N ASP A 380 -13.86 10.65 12.65
CA ASP A 380 -14.32 10.01 13.88
C ASP A 380 -14.77 8.56 13.64
N SER A 381 -15.39 8.26 12.49
CA SER A 381 -15.77 6.89 12.15
C SER A 381 -14.57 5.95 11.98
N PHE A 382 -13.38 6.47 11.68
CA PHE A 382 -12.15 5.68 11.66
C PHE A 382 -11.56 5.48 13.06
N ILE A 383 -11.64 6.51 13.91
CA ILE A 383 -11.03 6.50 15.25
C ILE A 383 -11.87 5.77 16.29
N LEU A 384 -13.20 5.88 16.20
CA LEU A 384 -14.14 5.36 17.21
C LEU A 384 -14.71 3.99 16.84
N ASN A 385 -14.28 3.39 15.73
CA ASN A 385 -14.72 2.07 15.34
C ASN A 385 -14.20 0.98 16.30
N SER A 386 -15.06 0.02 16.62
CA SER A 386 -14.71 -1.15 17.44
C SER A 386 -13.52 -1.95 16.91
N ASN A 387 -13.42 -2.05 15.59
CA ASN A 387 -12.32 -2.66 14.86
C ASN A 387 -11.59 -1.58 14.06
N ILE A 388 -10.29 -1.77 13.88
CA ILE A 388 -9.49 -0.87 13.05
C ILE A 388 -10.00 -0.91 11.60
N THR A 389 -10.21 0.26 11.00
CA THR A 389 -10.44 0.39 9.56
C THR A 389 -9.16 -0.01 8.82
N GLU A 390 -9.23 -1.02 7.95
CA GLU A 390 -8.02 -1.64 7.36
C GLU A 390 -7.23 -0.71 6.44
N TYR A 391 -7.92 0.15 5.69
CA TYR A 391 -7.39 1.21 4.84
C TYR A 391 -8.43 2.31 4.77
N SER A 392 -8.01 3.57 4.86
CA SER A 392 -8.92 4.71 4.79
C SER A 392 -9.53 4.87 3.40
N ALA A 393 -8.78 4.49 2.35
CA ALA A 393 -9.18 4.78 0.99
C ALA A 393 -10.49 4.11 0.54
N PRO A 394 -10.67 2.78 0.71
CA PRO A 394 -11.95 2.14 0.44
C PRO A 394 -13.10 2.68 1.30
N ALA A 395 -12.83 3.00 2.57
CA ALA A 395 -13.85 3.51 3.50
C ALA A 395 -14.34 4.90 3.11
N ALA A 396 -13.42 5.78 2.72
CA ALA A 396 -13.70 7.11 2.23
C ALA A 396 -14.46 7.10 0.88
N LEU A 397 -14.09 6.20 -0.05
CA LEU A 397 -14.84 5.98 -1.29
C LEU A 397 -16.29 5.56 -1.01
N ASN A 398 -16.51 4.62 -0.08
CA ASN A 398 -17.85 4.21 0.34
C ASN A 398 -18.65 5.38 0.94
N TYR A 399 -17.99 6.22 1.74
CA TYR A 399 -18.63 7.40 2.31
C TYR A 399 -19.10 8.38 1.21
N MET A 400 -18.24 8.71 0.25
CA MET A 400 -18.60 9.60 -0.87
C MET A 400 -19.82 9.09 -1.65
N GLU A 401 -19.86 7.79 -1.95
CA GLU A 401 -20.99 7.17 -2.65
C GLU A 401 -22.29 7.24 -1.84
N SER A 402 -22.20 7.12 -0.51
CA SER A 402 -23.36 7.21 0.38
C SER A 402 -23.86 8.64 0.55
N SER A 403 -22.98 9.65 0.53
CA SER A 403 -23.34 11.06 0.64
C SER A 403 -23.92 11.66 -0.63
N LEU A 404 -23.73 11.01 -1.78
CA LEU A 404 -24.30 11.39 -3.08
C LEU A 404 -25.71 10.80 -3.32
N ARG A 405 -26.17 9.90 -2.45
CA ARG A 405 -27.52 9.31 -2.46
C ARG A 405 -28.40 9.96 -1.40
#